data_AF-A0A2N2LZH9-F1
#
_entry.id   AF-A0A2N2LZH9-F1
#
_cell.length_a   1.000
_cell.length_b   1.000
_cell.length_c   1.000
_cell.angle_alpha   90.00
_cell.angle_beta   90.00
_cell.angle_gamma   90.00
#
_symmetry.space_group_name_H-M   'P 1'
#
loop_
_entity.id
_entity.type
_entity.pdbx_description
1 polymer ?
#
loop_
_entity_poly.entity_id
_entity_poly.type
_entity_poly.pdbx_seq_one_letter_code
_entity_poly.pdbx_strand_id
1 'polypeptide(L)'
;MSILIKTLNHDFIKNHTKSIILIWTLLILGPASGIMFTLFLFLGSFTIVDLGVTARDALLVDAILSIMFFLQHSIFVRRGFKQWLGTYMPDMYHNAFYGITSAIALLVVLVFWQKSPVLIAEVDGMILWLIRALFFLCLAGFFWGSKSLGSFDALGVQPLMRYMSNRPSKPQKIIAKG
;
A
#
# COMPACT_ATOMS: atom_id res chain seq x y z
N MET A 1 -3.76 23.51 -8.25
CA MET A 1 -4.60 23.45 -9.46
C MET A 1 -3.82 22.75 -10.56
N SER A 2 -4.28 21.59 -11.00
CA SER A 2 -3.72 20.31 -10.55
C SER A 2 -2.85 19.74 -11.67
N ILE A 3 -1.74 19.06 -11.36
CA ILE A 3 -0.86 18.41 -12.36
C ILE A 3 -1.62 17.42 -13.25
N LEU A 4 -2.80 16.96 -12.82
CA LEU A 4 -3.82 16.27 -13.63
C LEU A 4 -4.20 17.00 -14.94
N ILE A 5 -4.16 18.34 -14.95
CA ILE A 5 -4.42 19.17 -16.14
C ILE A 5 -3.16 19.27 -17.01
N LYS A 6 -1.96 19.18 -16.41
CA LYS A 6 -0.68 19.26 -17.12
C LYS A 6 -0.31 17.93 -17.80
N THR A 7 -0.81 16.81 -17.29
CA THR A 7 -0.71 15.48 -17.91
C THR A 7 -1.59 15.31 -19.16
N LEU A 8 -2.39 16.31 -19.54
CA LEU A 8 -3.14 16.35 -20.80
C LEU A 8 -2.34 16.97 -21.97
N ASN A 9 -1.15 17.52 -21.72
CA ASN A 9 -0.32 18.13 -22.76
C ASN A 9 0.64 17.10 -23.39
N HIS A 10 0.48 16.87 -24.69
CA HIS A 10 1.11 15.77 -25.45
C HIS A 10 2.66 15.82 -25.43
N ASP A 11 3.27 17.01 -25.47
CA ASP A 11 4.73 17.16 -25.46
C ASP A 11 5.35 16.86 -24.09
N PHE A 12 4.60 17.09 -23.01
CA PHE A 12 5.03 16.76 -21.64
C PHE A 12 4.95 15.24 -21.38
N ILE A 13 3.98 14.56 -22.00
CA ILE A 13 3.84 13.10 -21.96
C ILE A 13 5.02 12.42 -22.66
N LYS A 14 5.45 12.92 -23.83
CA LYS A 14 6.51 12.29 -24.62
C LYS A 14 7.86 12.27 -23.91
N ASN A 15 8.21 13.34 -23.17
CA ASN A 15 9.48 13.41 -22.41
C ASN A 15 9.46 12.70 -21.05
N HIS A 16 8.28 12.43 -20.47
CA HIS A 16 8.16 11.84 -19.11
C HIS A 16 7.29 10.59 -19.05
N THR A 17 7.08 9.91 -20.18
CA THR A 17 6.18 8.75 -20.34
C THR A 17 6.42 7.70 -19.26
N LYS A 18 7.68 7.35 -18.99
CA LYS A 18 8.06 6.34 -17.96
C LYS A 18 7.62 6.76 -16.55
N SER A 19 7.84 8.03 -16.19
CA SER A 19 7.48 8.56 -14.87
C SER A 19 5.95 8.69 -14.72
N ILE A 20 5.25 9.06 -15.79
CA ILE A 20 3.79 9.16 -15.81
C ILE A 20 3.15 7.79 -15.62
N ILE A 21 3.63 6.77 -16.36
CA ILE A 21 3.15 5.38 -16.19
C ILE A 21 3.34 4.92 -14.75
N LEU A 22 4.53 5.15 -14.17
CA LEU A 22 4.82 4.76 -12.79
C LEU A 22 3.89 5.42 -11.76
N ILE A 23 3.58 6.71 -11.94
CA ILE A 23 2.65 7.45 -11.07
C ILE A 23 1.25 6.87 -11.18
N TRP A 24 0.76 6.62 -12.40
CA TRP A 24 -0.57 6.04 -12.59
C TRP A 24 -0.65 4.64 -11.99
N THR A 25 0.37 3.80 -12.19
CA THR A 25 0.44 2.48 -11.56
C THR A 25 0.35 2.60 -10.04
N LEU A 26 1.09 3.51 -9.41
CA LEU A 26 1.03 3.74 -7.96
C LEU A 26 -0.34 4.23 -7.47
N LEU A 27 -0.92 5.20 -8.19
CA LEU A 27 -2.20 5.80 -7.85
C LEU A 27 -3.38 4.83 -7.99
N ILE A 28 -3.24 3.81 -8.85
CA ILE A 28 -4.26 2.77 -8.99
C ILE A 28 -3.98 1.65 -8.00
N LEU A 29 -2.77 1.10 -8.00
CA LEU A 29 -2.42 -0.11 -7.29
C LEU A 29 -2.44 0.07 -5.76
N GLY A 30 -1.92 1.20 -5.26
CA GLY A 30 -1.88 1.47 -3.82
C GLY A 30 -3.26 1.56 -3.18
N PRO A 31 -4.16 2.43 -3.69
CA PRO A 31 -5.53 2.49 -3.21
C PRO A 31 -6.29 1.19 -3.45
N ALA A 32 -6.11 0.51 -4.58
CA ALA A 32 -6.75 -0.77 -4.84
C ALA A 32 -6.38 -1.83 -3.78
N SER A 33 -5.08 -2.00 -3.48
CA SER A 33 -4.62 -2.93 -2.46
C SER A 33 -5.09 -2.54 -1.06
N GLY A 34 -5.10 -1.23 -0.75
CA GLY A 34 -5.56 -0.72 0.55
C GLY A 34 -7.07 -0.91 0.77
N ILE A 35 -7.89 -0.67 -0.26
CA ILE A 35 -9.34 -0.91 -0.23
C ILE A 35 -9.61 -2.40 -0.09
N MET A 36 -8.93 -3.23 -0.88
CA MET A 36 -9.09 -4.69 -0.79
C MET A 36 -8.72 -5.23 0.59
N PHE A 37 -7.63 -4.73 1.19
CA PHE A 37 -7.25 -5.08 2.55
C PHE A 37 -8.26 -4.60 3.59
N THR A 38 -8.80 -3.39 3.43
CA THR A 38 -9.85 -2.85 4.32
C THR A 38 -11.12 -3.70 4.24
N LEU A 39 -11.51 -4.11 3.03
CA LEU A 39 -12.64 -5.01 2.82
C LEU A 39 -12.39 -6.39 3.43
N PHE A 40 -11.18 -6.93 3.28
CA PHE A 40 -10.77 -8.18 3.92
C PHE A 40 -10.88 -8.12 5.46
N LEU A 41 -10.46 -7.00 6.07
CA LEU A 41 -10.60 -6.81 7.51
C LEU A 41 -12.06 -6.62 7.96
N PHE A 42 -12.90 -5.99 7.12
CA PHE A 42 -14.27 -5.65 7.49
C PHE A 42 -15.27 -6.78 7.23
N LEU A 43 -15.20 -7.42 6.07
CA LEU A 43 -16.07 -8.53 5.66
C LEU A 43 -15.60 -9.87 6.25
N GLY A 44 -14.35 -9.95 6.68
CA GLY A 44 -13.69 -11.18 7.11
C GLY A 44 -12.94 -11.86 5.96
N SER A 45 -12.25 -12.95 6.29
CA SER A 45 -11.43 -13.68 5.33
C SER A 45 -12.29 -14.31 4.23
N PHE A 46 -11.98 -13.98 2.98
CA PHE A 46 -12.55 -14.59 1.79
C PHE A 46 -11.45 -15.25 0.96
N THR A 47 -11.82 -16.26 0.17
CA THR A 47 -10.90 -16.95 -0.76
C THR A 47 -11.31 -16.62 -2.18
N ILE A 48 -10.39 -16.02 -2.93
CA ILE A 48 -10.58 -15.72 -4.35
C ILE A 48 -10.10 -16.90 -5.19
N VAL A 49 -8.88 -17.38 -4.90
CA VAL A 49 -8.30 -18.57 -5.53
C VAL A 49 -8.29 -19.69 -4.50
N ASP A 50 -9.17 -20.66 -4.70
CA ASP A 50 -9.17 -21.89 -3.91
C ASP A 50 -8.12 -22.85 -4.48
N LEU A 51 -7.16 -23.23 -3.63
CA LEU A 51 -6.10 -24.17 -4.01
C LEU A 51 -6.52 -25.62 -3.79
N GLY A 52 -7.71 -25.88 -3.22
CA GLY A 52 -8.22 -27.22 -2.93
C GLY A 52 -7.37 -27.97 -1.89
N VAL A 53 -6.66 -27.23 -1.04
CA VAL A 53 -5.72 -27.77 -0.05
C VAL A 53 -6.42 -28.13 1.25
N THR A 54 -5.82 -29.02 2.04
CA THR A 54 -6.38 -29.38 3.34
C THR A 54 -6.33 -28.21 4.31
N ALA A 55 -7.13 -28.21 5.38
CA ALA A 55 -7.15 -27.12 6.37
C ALA A 55 -5.76 -26.87 7.01
N ARG A 56 -4.93 -27.90 7.17
CA ARG A 56 -3.55 -27.75 7.69
C ARG A 56 -2.66 -27.05 6.67
N ASP A 57 -2.76 -27.45 5.41
CA ASP A 57 -1.97 -26.87 4.32
C ASP A 57 -2.40 -25.43 4.03
N ALA A 58 -3.70 -25.11 4.14
CA ALA A 58 -4.22 -23.75 4.07
C ALA A 58 -3.55 -22.82 5.09
N LEU A 59 -3.46 -23.26 6.36
CA LEU A 59 -2.78 -22.49 7.41
C LEU A 59 -1.29 -22.32 7.14
N LEU A 60 -0.62 -23.34 6.58
CA LEU A 60 0.78 -23.25 6.19
C LEU A 60 0.97 -22.25 5.04
N VAL A 61 0.10 -22.28 4.03
CA VAL A 61 0.11 -21.34 2.91
C VAL A 61 -0.10 -19.92 3.41
N ASP A 62 -1.11 -19.66 4.23
CA ASP A 62 -1.39 -18.34 4.80
C ASP A 62 -0.22 -17.83 5.67
N ALA A 63 0.41 -18.72 6.44
CA ALA A 63 1.59 -18.39 7.25
C ALA A 63 2.78 -18.00 6.37
N ILE A 64 3.05 -18.76 5.30
CA ILE A 64 4.12 -18.47 4.34
C ILE A 64 3.85 -17.15 3.61
N LEU A 65 2.62 -16.94 3.13
CA LEU A 65 2.19 -15.70 2.49
C LEU A 65 2.40 -14.50 3.41
N SER A 66 1.98 -14.62 4.67
CA SER A 66 2.14 -13.59 5.70
C SER A 66 3.62 -13.30 5.97
N ILE A 67 4.43 -14.33 6.20
CA ILE A 67 5.88 -14.17 6.44
C ILE A 67 6.55 -13.49 5.25
N MET A 68 6.24 -13.93 4.02
CA MET A 68 6.79 -13.34 2.80
C MET A 68 6.46 -11.85 2.70
N PHE A 69 5.20 -11.47 2.97
CA PHE A 69 4.78 -10.08 2.98
C PHE A 69 5.48 -9.27 4.07
N PHE A 70 5.47 -9.73 5.32
CA PHE A 70 6.09 -9.00 6.42
C PHE A 70 7.61 -8.87 6.25
N LEU A 71 8.26 -9.91 5.74
CA LEU A 71 9.69 -9.91 5.46
C LEU A 71 10.02 -8.94 4.33
N GLN A 72 9.28 -8.99 3.21
CA GLN A 72 9.46 -8.06 2.09
C GLN A 72 9.25 -6.61 2.55
N HIS A 73 8.14 -6.33 3.22
CA HIS A 73 7.82 -5.00 3.70
C HIS A 73 8.88 -4.47 4.69
N SER A 74 9.28 -5.30 5.65
CA SER A 74 10.26 -4.92 6.68
C SER A 74 11.65 -4.67 6.09
N ILE A 75 12.12 -5.53 5.19
CA ILE A 75 13.44 -5.38 4.56
C ILE A 75 13.50 -4.06 3.79
N PHE A 76 12.46 -3.73 3.04
CA PHE A 76 12.48 -2.55 2.18
C PHE A 76 12.46 -1.22 2.95
N VAL A 77 11.93 -1.22 4.19
CA VAL A 77 11.97 -0.05 5.08
C VAL A 77 13.37 0.16 5.69
N ARG A 78 14.21 -0.88 5.76
CA ARG A 78 15.53 -0.78 6.39
C ARG A 78 16.48 0.09 5.58
N ARG A 79 17.21 0.97 6.29
CA ARG A 79 18.19 1.89 5.70
C ARG A 79 19.26 1.18 4.87
N GLY A 80 19.71 0.00 5.30
CA GLY A 80 20.72 -0.78 4.58
C GLY A 80 20.25 -1.25 3.20
N PHE A 81 19.00 -1.73 3.10
CA PHE A 81 18.43 -2.10 1.81
C PHE A 81 18.23 -0.88 0.92
N LYS A 82 17.78 0.24 1.49
CA LYS A 82 17.65 1.50 0.75
C LYS A 82 19.00 1.98 0.16
N GLN A 83 20.08 1.87 0.93
CA GLN A 83 21.44 2.23 0.49
C GLN A 83 21.94 1.28 -0.61
N TRP A 84 21.75 -0.03 -0.44
CA TRP A 84 22.09 -1.02 -1.46
C TRP A 84 21.30 -0.80 -2.75
N LEU A 85 20.00 -0.54 -2.65
CA LEU A 85 19.16 -0.26 -3.81
C LEU A 85 19.58 1.06 -4.50
N GLY A 86 20.13 2.01 -3.73
CA GLY A 86 20.67 3.28 -4.21
C GLY A 86 21.90 3.14 -5.12
N THR A 87 22.59 1.99 -5.09
CA THR A 87 23.66 1.72 -6.05
C THR A 87 23.13 1.30 -7.43
N TYR A 88 21.87 0.86 -7.51
CA TYR A 88 21.25 0.39 -8.76
C TYR A 88 20.24 1.38 -9.34
N MET A 89 19.51 2.13 -8.50
CA MET A 89 18.50 3.08 -8.94
C MET A 89 18.64 4.44 -8.25
N PRO A 90 18.30 5.56 -8.92
CA PRO A 90 18.24 6.88 -8.30
C PRO A 90 17.20 6.97 -7.18
N ASP A 91 17.52 7.73 -6.12
CA ASP A 91 16.69 7.95 -4.91
C ASP A 91 15.22 8.32 -5.16
N MET A 92 14.92 8.92 -6.33
CA MET A 92 13.56 9.28 -6.73
C MET A 92 12.65 8.06 -6.97
N TYR A 93 13.21 6.92 -7.35
CA TYR A 93 12.46 5.72 -7.70
C TYR A 93 12.27 4.75 -6.52
N HIS A 94 13.06 4.85 -5.45
CA HIS A 94 12.96 3.92 -4.31
C HIS A 94 11.57 3.88 -3.69
N ASN A 95 10.98 5.05 -3.42
CA ASN A 95 9.67 5.10 -2.76
C ASN A 95 8.57 4.55 -3.69
N ALA A 96 8.68 4.81 -4.99
CA ALA A 96 7.76 4.30 -5.99
C ALA A 96 7.89 2.77 -6.16
N PHE A 97 9.12 2.26 -6.23
CA PHE A 97 9.40 0.83 -6.29
C PHE A 97 8.90 0.10 -5.04
N TYR A 98 9.14 0.69 -3.87
CA TYR A 98 8.63 0.19 -2.60
C TYR A 98 7.10 0.14 -2.55
N GLY A 99 6.44 1.22 -2.98
CA GLY A 99 4.97 1.28 -3.02
C GLY A 99 4.36 0.21 -3.93
N ILE A 100 4.90 0.05 -5.14
CA ILE A 100 4.42 -0.96 -6.09
C ILE A 100 4.66 -2.37 -5.56
N THR A 101 5.90 -2.69 -5.16
CA THR A 101 6.24 -4.04 -4.68
C THR A 101 5.44 -4.42 -3.44
N SER A 102 5.24 -3.49 -2.50
CA SER A 102 4.41 -3.73 -1.31
C SER A 102 2.93 -3.92 -1.66
N ALA A 103 2.39 -3.13 -2.61
CA ALA A 103 1.01 -3.28 -3.05
C ALA A 103 0.77 -4.60 -3.79
N ILE A 104 1.71 -5.04 -4.64
CA ILE A 104 1.67 -6.35 -5.29
C ILE A 104 1.74 -7.46 -4.24
N ALA A 105 2.70 -7.40 -3.31
CA ALA A 105 2.85 -8.40 -2.27
C ALA A 105 1.57 -8.53 -1.43
N LEU A 106 0.96 -7.40 -1.06
CA LEU A 106 -0.32 -7.40 -0.34
C LEU A 106 -1.45 -8.02 -1.17
N LEU A 107 -1.56 -7.70 -2.47
CA LEU A 107 -2.55 -8.30 -3.35
C LEU A 107 -2.35 -9.82 -3.49
N VAL A 108 -1.10 -10.28 -3.57
CA VAL A 108 -0.78 -11.72 -3.63
C VAL A 108 -1.29 -12.42 -2.36
N VAL A 109 -1.05 -11.84 -1.18
CA VAL A 109 -1.58 -12.38 0.08
C VAL A 109 -3.11 -12.46 0.01
N LEU A 110 -3.78 -11.39 -0.41
CA LEU A 110 -5.24 -11.30 -0.44
C LEU A 110 -5.90 -12.22 -1.47
N VAL A 111 -5.26 -12.45 -2.62
CA VAL A 111 -5.77 -13.30 -3.69
C VAL A 111 -5.61 -14.79 -3.36
N PHE A 112 -4.46 -15.15 -2.78
CA PHE A 112 -4.12 -16.54 -2.45
C PHE A 112 -4.49 -16.93 -1.02
N TRP A 113 -5.15 -16.06 -0.26
CA TRP A 113 -5.58 -16.33 1.10
C TRP A 113 -6.57 -17.52 1.16
N GLN A 114 -6.26 -18.51 2.00
CA GLN A 114 -7.08 -19.70 2.19
C GLN A 114 -7.95 -19.55 3.45
N LYS A 115 -9.26 -19.38 3.27
CA LYS A 115 -10.19 -19.23 4.38
C LYS A 115 -10.13 -20.49 5.26
N SER A 116 -9.77 -20.30 6.53
CA SER A 116 -9.84 -21.38 7.51
C SER A 116 -11.31 -21.82 7.70
N PRO A 117 -11.60 -23.13 7.67
CA PRO A 117 -12.93 -23.65 7.97
C PRO A 117 -13.25 -23.59 9.48
N VAL A 118 -12.27 -23.26 10.32
CA VAL A 118 -12.42 -23.26 11.79
C VAL A 118 -12.93 -21.90 12.25
N LEU A 119 -14.16 -21.85 12.77
CA LEU A 119 -14.70 -20.71 13.48
C LEU A 119 -14.18 -20.71 14.91
N ILE A 120 -13.28 -19.78 15.25
CA ILE A 120 -12.69 -19.68 16.60
C ILE A 120 -13.61 -18.90 17.54
N ALA A 121 -14.18 -17.79 17.06
CA ALA A 121 -15.08 -16.94 17.81
C ALA A 121 -16.02 -16.19 16.87
N GLU A 122 -17.29 -16.10 17.25
CA GLU A 122 -18.32 -15.31 16.61
C GLU A 122 -18.85 -14.29 17.62
N VAL A 123 -19.02 -13.05 17.18
CA VAL A 123 -19.46 -11.95 18.03
C VAL A 123 -20.73 -11.38 17.42
N ASP A 124 -21.82 -11.46 18.19
CA ASP A 124 -23.15 -11.05 17.74
C ASP A 124 -23.73 -9.90 18.57
N GLY A 125 -24.83 -9.34 18.06
CA GLY A 125 -25.62 -8.33 18.75
C GLY A 125 -24.91 -6.99 18.92
N MET A 126 -25.03 -6.40 20.12
CA MET A 126 -24.54 -5.04 20.40
C MET A 126 -23.01 -4.92 20.30
N ILE A 127 -22.28 -5.98 20.66
CA ILE A 127 -20.81 -5.99 20.67
C ILE A 127 -20.27 -5.90 19.24
N LEU A 128 -20.90 -6.59 18.29
CA LEU A 128 -20.54 -6.50 16.87
C LEU A 128 -20.59 -5.07 16.35
N TRP A 129 -21.65 -4.34 16.68
CA TRP A 129 -21.82 -2.94 16.27
C TRP A 129 -20.79 -2.02 16.92
N LEU A 130 -20.43 -2.25 18.19
CA LEU A 130 -19.37 -1.51 18.87
C LEU A 130 -18.01 -1.74 18.19
N ILE A 131 -17.66 -2.98 17.85
CA ILE A 131 -16.41 -3.32 17.15
C ILE A 131 -16.39 -2.67 15.76
N ARG A 132 -17.51 -2.70 15.02
CA ARG A 132 -17.62 -2.04 13.71
C ARG A 132 -17.50 -0.52 13.81
N ALA A 133 -18.13 0.10 14.81
CA ALA A 133 -17.99 1.53 15.06
C ALA A 133 -16.53 1.90 15.38
N LEU A 134 -15.87 1.09 16.23
CA LEU A 134 -14.44 1.26 16.54
C LEU A 134 -13.57 1.11 15.30
N PHE A 135 -13.86 0.13 14.42
CA PHE A 135 -13.15 -0.04 13.15
C PHE A 135 -13.21 1.22 12.29
N PHE A 136 -14.40 1.81 12.09
CA PHE A 136 -14.54 3.05 11.33
C PHE A 136 -13.87 4.24 12.03
N LEU A 137 -13.88 4.30 13.36
CA LEU A 137 -13.18 5.32 14.14
C LEU A 137 -11.66 5.23 13.92
N CYS A 138 -11.09 4.03 13.99
CA CYS A 138 -9.67 3.79 13.70
C CYS A 138 -9.32 4.16 12.26
N LEU A 139 -10.18 3.81 11.30
CA LEU A 139 -10.01 4.16 9.89
C LEU A 139 -10.02 5.69 9.69
N ALA A 140 -10.99 6.39 10.30
CA ALA A 140 -11.07 7.84 10.25
C ALA A 140 -9.84 8.50 10.91
N GLY A 141 -9.38 7.97 12.05
CA GLY A 141 -8.16 8.41 12.72
C GLY A 141 -6.91 8.23 11.86
N PHE A 142 -6.80 7.11 11.15
CA PHE A 142 -5.72 6.86 10.20
C PHE A 142 -5.71 7.88 9.05
N PHE A 143 -6.86 8.13 8.42
CA PHE A 143 -6.99 9.15 7.37
C PHE A 143 -6.68 10.55 7.89
N TRP A 144 -7.16 10.89 9.09
CA TRP A 144 -6.89 12.16 9.74
C TRP A 144 -5.39 12.34 10.03
N GLY A 145 -4.75 11.33 10.61
CA GLY A 145 -3.31 11.32 10.88
C GLY A 145 -2.49 11.46 9.60
N SER A 146 -2.82 10.69 8.57
CA SER A 146 -2.17 10.78 7.25
C SER A 146 -2.31 12.19 6.65
N LYS A 147 -3.48 12.83 6.78
CA LYS A 147 -3.73 14.18 6.28
C LYS A 147 -3.00 15.24 7.13
N SER A 148 -2.99 15.08 8.45
CA SER A 148 -2.35 16.00 9.40
C SER A 148 -0.83 16.06 9.20
N LEU A 149 -0.20 14.95 8.84
CA LEU A 149 1.23 14.90 8.52
C LEU A 149 1.61 15.78 7.32
N GLY A 150 0.65 16.12 6.43
CA GLY A 150 0.77 17.08 5.32
C GLY A 150 1.79 16.76 4.22
N SER A 151 2.77 15.91 4.52
CA SER A 151 3.93 15.52 3.71
C SER A 151 4.05 14.00 3.60
N PHE A 152 3.14 13.24 4.22
CA PHE A 152 3.13 11.79 4.15
C PHE A 152 2.85 11.34 2.72
N ASP A 153 3.87 10.78 2.09
CA ASP A 153 3.79 10.24 0.75
C ASP A 153 3.90 8.72 0.84
N ALA A 154 2.78 8.09 1.20
CA ALA A 154 2.70 6.64 1.34
C ALA A 154 3.09 5.89 0.06
N LEU A 155 2.90 6.53 -1.10
CA LEU A 155 3.08 5.94 -2.42
C LEU A 155 4.39 6.36 -3.10
N GLY A 156 5.11 7.35 -2.58
CA GLY A 156 6.33 7.86 -3.21
C GLY A 156 6.11 8.70 -4.46
N VAL A 157 4.92 9.29 -4.63
CA VAL A 157 4.52 10.05 -5.82
C VAL A 157 5.10 11.48 -5.81
N GLN A 158 5.32 12.08 -4.63
CA GLN A 158 5.80 13.46 -4.51
C GLN A 158 7.22 13.69 -5.06
N PRO A 159 8.23 12.82 -4.82
CA PRO A 159 9.54 12.94 -5.45
C PRO A 159 9.46 12.94 -6.99
N LEU A 160 8.63 12.04 -7.55
CA LEU A 160 8.42 11.95 -8.99
C LEU A 160 7.72 13.20 -9.55
N MET A 161 6.70 13.71 -8.85
CA MET A 161 6.01 14.95 -9.23
C MET A 161 6.93 16.18 -9.18
N ARG A 162 7.85 16.24 -8.21
CA ARG A 162 8.84 17.33 -8.10
C ARG A 162 9.89 17.26 -9.20
N TYR A 163 10.37 16.06 -9.53
CA TYR A 163 11.26 15.83 -10.68
C TYR A 163 10.63 16.33 -11.98
N MET A 164 9.38 15.94 -12.28
CA MET A 164 8.67 16.42 -13.47
C MET A 164 8.41 17.94 -13.47
N SER A 165 8.39 18.57 -12.30
CA SER A 165 8.16 20.01 -12.16
C SER A 165 9.45 20.84 -12.12
N ASN A 166 10.62 20.23 -12.35
CA ASN A 166 11.95 20.85 -12.14
C ASN A 166 12.08 21.54 -10.77
N ARG A 167 11.41 20.99 -9.74
CA ARG A 167 11.48 21.53 -8.38
C ARG A 167 12.51 20.73 -7.59
N PRO A 168 13.36 21.39 -6.77
CA PRO A 168 14.35 20.69 -5.96
C PRO A 168 13.66 19.71 -5.00
N SER A 169 14.27 18.54 -4.83
CA SER A 169 13.84 17.48 -3.93
C SER A 169 13.87 17.98 -2.48
N LYS A 170 12.72 18.42 -1.94
CA LYS A 170 12.64 18.75 -0.51
C LYS A 170 12.61 17.45 0.31
N PRO A 171 13.50 17.27 1.31
CA PRO A 171 13.38 16.17 2.25
C PRO A 171 12.03 16.23 2.95
N GLN A 172 11.37 15.08 3.13
CA GLN A 172 10.14 14.98 3.92
C GLN A 172 10.46 15.28 5.38
N LYS A 173 10.32 16.53 5.79
CA LYS A 173 10.32 16.90 7.20
C LYS A 173 8.96 16.50 7.77
N ILE A 174 8.95 15.45 8.59
CA ILE A 174 7.81 15.14 9.45
C ILE A 174 7.77 16.24 10.51
N ILE A 175 6.89 17.22 10.31
CA ILE A 175 6.59 18.24 11.31
C ILE A 175 5.14 18.01 11.68
N ALA A 176 4.89 17.52 12.89
CA ALA A 176 3.54 17.51 13.44
C ALA A 176 3.13 18.98 13.62
N LYS A 177 2.17 19.44 12.81
CA LYS A 177 1.50 20.71 13.08
C LYS A 177 0.49 20.42 14.19
N GLY A 178 0.89 20.76 15.42
CA GLY A 178 -0.03 20.87 16.56
C GLY A 178 -1.01 22.02 16.36
#